data_AF-A0A3D6BY93-F1
#
_entry.id   AF-A0A3D6BY93-F1
#
_cell.length_a   1.000
_cell.length_b   1.000
_cell.length_c   1.000
_cell.angle_alpha   90.00
_cell.angle_beta   90.00
_cell.angle_gamma   90.00
#
_symmetry.space_group_name_H-M   'P 1'
#
loop_
_entity.id
_entity.type
_entity.pdbx_description
1 polymer ?
#
loop_
_entity_poly.entity_id
_entity_poly.type
_entity_poly.pdbx_seq_one_letter_code
_entity_poly.pdbx_strand_id
1 'polypeptide(L)' 'MDKKKMAAAMAAVYMYIRTGEEAAAAAQANAEPVAPPKPPGPMGNVWGLSGRQAIMNASTMMQLRMFK' A
#
# COMPACT_ATOMS: atom_id res chain seq x y z
N MET A 1 -41.92 29.37 18.83
CA MET A 1 -41.00 29.26 17.68
C MET A 1 -41.81 29.03 16.42
N ASP A 2 -41.63 29.86 15.40
CA ASP A 2 -42.40 29.76 14.15
C ASP A 2 -42.05 28.48 13.38
N LYS A 3 -43.05 27.65 13.06
CA LYS A 3 -42.89 26.39 12.30
C LYS A 3 -42.06 26.56 11.02
N LYS A 4 -42.16 27.72 10.37
CA LYS A 4 -41.41 28.05 9.15
C LYS A 4 -39.90 28.13 9.40
N LYS A 5 -39.48 28.67 10.54
CA LYS A 5 -38.06 28.77 10.93
C LYS A 5 -37.49 27.38 11.26
N MET A 6 -38.28 26.52 11.90
CA MET A 6 -37.89 25.14 12.20
C MET A 6 -37.73 24.31 10.91
N ALA A 7 -38.67 24.42 9.98
CA ALA A 7 -38.60 23.74 8.68
C ALA A 7 -37.38 24.21 7.87
N ALA A 8 -37.09 25.51 7.87
CA ALA A 8 -35.91 26.06 7.20
C ALA A 8 -34.60 25.55 7.81
N ALA A 9 -34.51 25.46 9.14
CA ALA A 9 -33.34 24.92 9.83
C ALA A 9 -33.12 23.43 9.50
N MET A 10 -34.19 22.63 9.51
CA MET A 10 -34.12 21.21 9.15
C MET A 10 -33.72 21.00 7.69
N ALA A 11 -34.26 21.81 6.76
CA ALA A 11 -33.89 21.76 5.35
C ALA A 11 -32.41 22.13 5.15
N ALA A 12 -31.93 23.17 5.84
CA ALA A 12 -30.53 23.58 5.76
C ALA A 12 -29.57 22.48 6.25
N VAL A 13 -29.90 21.81 7.37
CA VAL A 13 -29.10 20.69 7.90
C VAL A 13 -29.12 19.50 6.94
N TYR A 14 -30.30 19.15 6.42
CA TYR A 14 -30.42 18.06 5.44
C TYR A 14 -29.61 18.33 4.18
N MET A 15 -29.65 19.56 3.66
CA MET A 15 -28.84 19.98 2.52
C MET A 15 -27.34 19.92 2.82
N TYR A 16 -26.89 20.37 3.99
CA TYR A 16 -25.49 20.30 4.39
C TYR A 16 -24.96 18.86 4.43
N ILE A 17 -25.71 17.95 5.04
CA ILE A 17 -25.36 16.52 5.10
C ILE A 17 -25.26 15.95 3.68
N ARG A 18 -26.28 16.20 2.85
CA ARG A 18 -26.34 15.72 1.48
C ARG A 18 -25.19 16.24 0.62
N THR A 19 -24.82 17.52 0.75
CA THR A 19 -23.68 18.08 0.01
C THR A 19 -22.35 17.44 0.40
N GLY A 20 -22.20 17.03 1.67
CA GLY A 20 -21.03 16.28 2.11
C GLY A 20 -20.97 14.88 1.50
N GLU A 21 -22.11 14.19 1.42
CA GLU A 21 -22.23 12.87 0.80
C GLU A 21 -21.97 12.91 -0.71
N GLU A 22 -22.50 13.91 -1.41
CA GLU A 22 -22.28 14.11 -2.85
C GLU A 22 -20.80 14.44 -3.16
N ALA A 23 -20.13 15.22 -2.31
CA ALA A 23 -18.69 15.50 -2.44
C ALA A 23 -17.83 14.25 -2.17
N ALA A 24 -18.20 13.44 -1.18
CA ALA A 24 -17.50 12.18 -0.89
C ALA A 24 -17.69 11.16 -2.02
N ALA A 25 -18.91 11.06 -2.57
CA ALA A 25 -19.20 10.21 -3.72
C ALA A 25 -18.45 10.65 -4.98
N ALA A 26 -18.35 11.97 -5.23
CA ALA A 26 -17.58 12.51 -6.35
C ALA A 26 -16.06 12.27 -6.21
N ALA A 27 -15.53 12.33 -4.97
CA ALA A 27 -14.13 11.99 -4.69
C ALA A 27 -13.84 10.50 -4.89
N GLN A 28 -14.77 9.62 -4.51
CA GLN A 28 -14.65 8.17 -4.76
C GLN A 28 -14.81 7.83 -6.24
N ALA A 29 -15.68 8.53 -6.97
CA ALA A 29 -15.87 8.33 -8.41
C ALA A 29 -14.64 8.77 -9.25
N ASN A 30 -13.84 9.71 -8.74
CA ASN A 30 -12.59 10.16 -9.37
C ASN A 30 -11.33 9.50 -8.80
N ALA A 31 -11.47 8.52 -7.89
CA ALA A 31 -10.32 7.77 -7.42
C ALA A 31 -9.77 6.91 -8.57
N GLU A 32 -8.55 7.21 -9.01
CA GLU A 32 -7.85 6.38 -10.00
C GLU A 32 -7.76 4.94 -9.48
N PRO A 33 -7.92 3.93 -10.36
CA PRO A 33 -7.77 2.54 -9.95
C PRO A 33 -6.35 2.32 -9.43
N VAL A 34 -6.25 1.96 -8.14
CA VAL A 34 -4.99 1.56 -7.52
C VAL A 34 -4.45 0.36 -8.31
N ALA A 35 -3.34 0.56 -9.01
CA ALA A 35 -2.70 -0.51 -9.77
C ALA A 35 -2.36 -1.68 -8.83
N PRO A 36 -2.59 -2.94 -9.26
CA PRO A 36 -2.28 -4.09 -8.42
C PRO A 36 -0.78 -4.12 -8.11
N PRO A 37 -0.39 -4.54 -6.89
CA PRO A 37 1.02 -4.66 -6.52
C PRO A 37 1.73 -5.61 -7.50
N LYS A 38 2.90 -5.18 -8.00
CA LYS A 38 3.71 -5.99 -8.91
C LYS A 38 4.11 -7.29 -8.21
N PRO A 39 4.00 -8.46 -8.87
CA PRO A 39 4.45 -9.71 -8.28
C PRO A 39 5.96 -9.65 -7.96
N PRO A 40 6.42 -10.35 -6.90
CA PRO A 40 7.84 -10.45 -6.61
C PRO A 40 8.57 -11.03 -7.83
N GLY A 41 9.74 -10.46 -8.12
CA GLY A 41 10.58 -10.92 -9.21
C GLY A 41 10.98 -12.40 -9.03
N PRO A 42 11.49 -13.05 -10.09
CA PRO A 42 11.90 -14.44 -10.02
C PRO A 42 12.87 -14.65 -8.85
N MET A 43 12.49 -15.50 -7.90
CA MET A 43 13.37 -15.90 -6.81
C MET A 43 14.55 -16.63 -7.44
N GLY A 44 15.75 -16.02 -7.36
CA GLY A 44 16.96 -16.64 -7.88
C GLY A 44 17.15 -18.05 -7.31
N ASN A 45 17.78 -18.94 -8.07
CA ASN A 45 18.01 -20.32 -7.65
C ASN A 45 18.80 -20.35 -6.33
N VAL A 46 18.10 -20.64 -5.23
CA VAL A 46 18.65 -20.65 -3.86
C VAL A 46 19.79 -21.65 -3.73
N TRP A 47 19.68 -22.82 -4.39
CA TRP A 47 20.74 -23.84 -4.42
C TRP A 47 21.97 -23.39 -5.20
N GLY A 48 21.76 -22.64 -6.28
CA GLY A 48 22.84 -22.02 -7.03
C GLY A 48 23.56 -20.93 -6.22
N LEU A 49 22.80 -20.16 -5.44
CA LEU A 49 23.33 -19.12 -4.56
C LEU A 49 24.12 -19.73 -3.39
N SER A 50 23.59 -20.76 -2.74
CA SER A 50 24.27 -21.41 -1.60
C SER A 50 25.59 -22.04 -2.00
N GLY A 51 25.67 -22.66 -3.19
CA GLY A 51 26.92 -23.22 -3.72
C GLY A 51 28.00 -22.16 -3.97
N ARG A 52 27.64 -21.02 -4.56
CA ARG A 52 28.57 -19.90 -4.78
C ARG A 52 29.08 -19.32 -3.46
N GLN A 53 28.20 -19.19 -2.47
CA GLN A 53 28.57 -18.73 -1.12
C GLN A 53 29.55 -19.69 -0.45
N ALA A 54 29.33 -21.01 -0.56
CA ALA A 54 30.24 -22.01 -0.01
C ALA A 54 31.65 -21.91 -0.62
N ILE A 55 31.74 -21.70 -1.94
CA ILE A 55 33.03 -21.54 -2.64
C ILE A 55 33.76 -20.27 -2.18
N MET A 56 33.04 -19.15 -2.05
CA MET A 56 33.61 -17.89 -1.55
C MET A 56 34.13 -18.04 -0.11
N ASN A 57 33.34 -18.69 0.76
CA ASN A 57 33.73 -18.94 2.13
C ASN A 57 34.98 -19.84 2.21
N ALA A 58 35.01 -20.94 1.46
CA ALA A 58 36.16 -21.84 1.40
C ALA A 58 37.43 -21.13 0.89
N SER A 59 37.30 -20.31 -0.17
CA SER A 59 38.39 -19.51 -0.71
C SER A 59 38.96 -18.53 0.31
N THR A 60 38.07 -17.88 1.06
CA THR A 60 38.45 -16.93 2.13
C THR A 60 39.21 -17.66 3.25
N MET A 61 38.71 -18.81 3.71
CA MET A 61 39.40 -19.61 4.74
C MET A 61 40.78 -20.09 4.28
N MET A 62 40.92 -20.43 3.00
CA MET A 62 42.20 -20.84 2.42
C MET A 62 43.21 -19.69 2.37
N GLN A 63 42.77 -18.49 1.97
CA GLN A 63 43.62 -17.29 1.96
C GLN A 63 44.09 -16.90 3.37
N LEU A 64 43.21 -17.04 4.35
CA LEU A 64 43.52 -16.81 5.76
C LEU A 64 44.32 -17.96 6.40
N ARG A 65 44.66 -19.01 5.65
CA ARG A 65 45.38 -20.21 6.14
C ARG A 65 44.72 -20.79 7.39
N MET A 66 43.39 -20.76 7.43
CA MET A 66 42.60 -21.24 8.57
C MET A 66 42.57 -22.78 8.63
N PHE A 67 42.86 -23.43 7.50
CA PHE A 67 43.07 -24.87 7.45
C PHE A 67 44.48 -25.19 7.95
N LYS A 68 44.55 -25.99 9.02
CA LYS A 68 45.79 -26.49 9.62
C LYS A 68 46.12 -27.89 9.14
#